data_AF-A0A187NEW2-F1
#
_entry.id   AF-A0A187NEW2-F1
#
_cell.length_a   1.000
_cell.length_b   1.000
_cell.length_c   1.000
_cell.angle_alpha   90.00
_cell.angle_beta   90.00
_cell.angle_gamma   90.00
#
_symmetry.space_group_name_H-M   'P 1'
#
loop_
_entity.id
_entity.type
_entity.pdbx_description
1 polymer ?
#
loop_
_entity_poly.entity_id
_entity_poly.type
_entity_poly.pdbx_seq_one_letter_code
_entity_poly.pdbx_strand_id
1 'polypeptide(L)'
;MCYNRIAILADLQTELISGACNPSRGLAELTAPLLVDDSFKALLYKIGDRRPLRAALLWTRIGDHLSGHARIESLSLAAVFAFKGGNPGISASLITRVEVEVRRYHTETPAMIDVLKLDHRIQEHLPHVVA
;
A
#
# COMPACT_ATOMS: atom_id res chain seq x y z
N MET A 1 23.03 7.79 -8.05
CA MET A 1 23.30 7.18 -6.72
C MET A 1 22.49 5.90 -6.63
N CYS A 2 23.11 4.73 -6.78
CA CYS A 2 22.43 3.44 -6.63
C CYS A 2 22.31 3.14 -5.14
N TYR A 3 21.21 3.57 -4.51
CA TYR A 3 20.89 3.11 -3.16
C TYR A 3 20.70 1.59 -3.21
N ASN A 4 21.39 0.88 -2.31
CA ASN A 4 21.31 -0.58 -2.24
C ASN A 4 19.88 -0.98 -1.86
N ARG A 5 19.24 -1.86 -2.64
CA ARG A 5 17.86 -2.34 -2.39
C ARG A 5 17.70 -2.93 -0.98
N ILE A 6 18.75 -3.58 -0.46
CA ILE A 6 18.76 -4.11 0.91
C ILE A 6 18.69 -2.97 1.95
N ALA A 7 19.37 -1.85 1.70
CA ALA A 7 19.33 -0.69 2.59
C ALA A 7 17.92 -0.08 2.63
N ILE A 8 17.26 0.05 1.47
CA ILE A 8 15.88 0.55 1.40
C ILE A 8 14.93 -0.35 2.22
N LEU A 9 15.04 -1.67 2.08
CA LEU A 9 14.25 -2.61 2.88
C LEU A 9 14.57 -2.51 4.39
N ALA A 10 15.83 -2.32 4.76
CA ALA A 10 16.22 -2.12 6.16
C ALA A 10 15.65 -0.81 6.74
N ASP A 11 15.63 0.27 5.96
CA ASP A 11 15.05 1.54 6.36
C ASP A 11 13.53 1.43 6.53
N LEU A 12 12.83 0.76 5.60
CA LEU A 12 11.40 0.45 5.72
C LEU A 12 11.11 -0.39 6.98
N GLN A 13 11.92 -1.41 7.25
CA GLN A 13 11.81 -2.21 8.46
C GLN A 13 12.00 -1.36 9.72
N THR A 14 12.95 -0.42 9.68
CA THR A 14 13.23 0.49 10.79
C THR A 14 12.03 1.40 11.06
N GLU A 15 11.41 1.98 10.03
CA GLU A 15 10.18 2.78 10.15
C GLU A 15 9.01 2.00 10.78
N LEU A 16 8.90 0.70 10.49
CA LEU A 16 7.87 -0.18 11.08
C LEU A 16 8.13 -0.46 12.57
N ILE A 17 9.40 -0.60 12.95
CA ILE A 17 9.81 -0.94 14.32
C ILE A 17 9.80 0.30 15.20
N SER A 18 10.44 1.40 14.76
CA SER A 18 10.61 2.65 15.51
C SER A 18 9.27 3.31 15.85
N GLY A 19 8.24 3.06 15.04
CA GLY A 19 6.85 3.40 15.34
C GLY A 19 6.43 4.81 14.95
N ALA A 20 7.32 5.62 14.39
CA ALA A 20 6.94 6.91 13.81
C ALA A 20 6.14 6.72 12.50
N CYS A 21 6.46 5.66 11.75
CA CYS A 21 5.91 5.35 10.42
C CYS A 21 5.81 6.61 9.56
N ASN A 22 6.81 7.48 9.61
CA ASN A 22 6.79 8.80 8.99
C ASN A 22 7.90 8.88 7.96
N PRO A 23 7.76 8.14 6.85
CA PRO A 23 8.80 8.03 5.85
C PRO A 23 9.08 9.40 5.27
N SER A 24 10.35 9.74 5.08
CA SER A 24 10.71 10.93 4.33
C SER A 24 10.29 10.79 2.87
N ARG A 25 10.09 11.92 2.18
CA ARG A 25 9.86 11.93 0.74
C ARG A 25 10.97 11.19 -0.03
N GLY A 26 12.22 11.37 0.38
CA GLY A 26 13.36 10.66 -0.23
C GLY A 26 13.27 9.14 -0.08
N LEU A 27 12.87 8.65 1.09
CA LEU A 27 12.64 7.21 1.29
C LEU A 27 11.48 6.69 0.43
N ALA A 28 10.39 7.46 0.32
CA ALA A 28 9.27 7.10 -0.55
C ALA A 28 9.72 6.99 -2.02
N GLU A 29 10.46 7.97 -2.53
CA GLU A 29 11.00 7.97 -3.89
C GLU A 29 11.97 6.81 -4.14
N LEU A 30 12.83 6.47 -3.17
CA LEU A 30 13.70 5.29 -3.24
C LEU A 30 12.93 3.97 -3.21
N THR A 31 11.76 3.94 -2.59
CA THR A 31 10.90 2.75 -2.51
C THR A 31 10.08 2.53 -3.77
N ALA A 32 9.79 3.60 -4.54
CA ALA A 32 8.95 3.53 -5.74
C ALA A 32 9.39 2.47 -6.77
N PRO A 33 10.69 2.30 -7.10
CA PRO A 33 11.13 1.24 -8.00
C PRO A 33 10.89 -0.18 -7.46
N LEU A 34 10.89 -0.38 -6.13
CA LEU A 34 10.63 -1.69 -5.52
C LEU A 34 9.14 -2.05 -5.58
N LEU A 35 8.26 -1.04 -5.52
CA LEU A 35 6.80 -1.23 -5.57
C LEU A 35 6.32 -1.74 -6.92
N VAL A 36 7.01 -1.34 -7.99
CA VAL A 36 6.66 -1.70 -9.38
C VAL A 36 7.44 -2.92 -9.90
N ASP A 37 8.40 -3.43 -9.12
CA ASP A 37 9.20 -4.60 -9.47
C ASP A 37 8.58 -5.86 -8.84
N ASP A 38 8.01 -6.71 -9.69
CA ASP A 38 7.33 -7.95 -9.28
C ASP A 38 8.23 -8.88 -8.46
N SER A 39 9.56 -8.83 -8.65
CA SER A 39 10.50 -9.65 -7.88
C SER A 39 10.53 -9.29 -6.38
N PHE A 40 10.11 -8.07 -6.02
CA PHE A 40 10.07 -7.59 -4.63
C PHE A 40 8.68 -7.71 -4.00
N LYS A 41 7.63 -7.94 -4.77
CA LYS A 41 6.24 -7.96 -4.30
C LYS A 41 6.07 -8.86 -3.07
N ALA A 42 6.55 -10.09 -3.13
CA ALA A 42 6.47 -11.04 -2.01
C ALA A 42 7.21 -10.57 -0.76
N LEU A 43 8.34 -9.86 -0.91
CA LEU A 43 9.10 -9.30 0.22
C LEU A 43 8.36 -8.12 0.86
N LEU A 44 7.76 -7.25 0.04
CA LEU A 44 6.98 -6.11 0.51
C LEU A 44 5.72 -6.55 1.28
N TYR A 45 5.09 -7.66 0.90
CA TYR A 45 4.02 -8.26 1.68
C TYR A 45 4.50 -8.88 3.00
N LYS A 46 5.75 -9.37 3.09
CA LYS A 46 6.29 -10.00 4.30
C LYS A 46 6.79 -9.00 5.34
N ILE A 47 7.30 -7.84 4.92
CA ILE A 47 7.93 -6.85 5.81
C ILE A 47 6.98 -6.35 6.91
N GLY A 48 5.68 -6.29 6.60
CA GLY A 48 4.63 -5.80 7.48
C GLY A 48 3.83 -6.86 8.24
N ASP A 49 4.05 -8.16 8.00
CA ASP A 49 3.13 -9.23 8.43
C ASP A 49 2.92 -9.30 9.96
N ARG A 50 3.96 -8.98 10.75
CA ARG A 50 3.86 -8.98 12.22
C ARG A 50 3.25 -7.70 12.80
N ARG A 51 3.07 -6.66 11.98
CA ARG A 51 2.61 -5.33 12.42
C ARG A 51 1.68 -4.71 11.37
N PRO A 52 0.56 -5.37 11.04
CA PRO A 52 -0.25 -5.03 9.87
C PRO A 52 -0.76 -3.58 9.90
N LEU A 53 -1.31 -3.08 11.02
CA LEU A 53 -1.79 -1.68 11.07
C LEU A 53 -0.68 -0.64 10.91
N ARG A 54 0.54 -0.91 11.39
CA ARG A 54 1.68 -0.02 11.17
C ARG A 54 2.14 -0.06 9.72
N ALA A 55 2.14 -1.24 9.11
CA ALA A 55 2.42 -1.39 7.69
C ALA A 55 1.39 -0.64 6.84
N ALA A 56 0.10 -0.74 7.18
CA ALA A 56 -0.95 0.01 6.52
C ALA A 56 -0.70 1.52 6.57
N LEU A 57 -0.33 2.05 7.74
CA LEU A 57 -0.01 3.47 7.89
C LEU A 57 1.24 3.88 7.11
N LEU A 58 2.31 3.09 7.18
CA LEU A 58 3.55 3.35 6.45
C LEU A 58 3.29 3.42 4.94
N TRP A 59 2.65 2.40 4.37
CA TRP A 59 2.36 2.32 2.95
C TRP A 59 1.36 3.40 2.49
N THR A 60 0.46 3.83 3.37
CA THR A 60 -0.40 4.99 3.10
C THR A 60 0.43 6.26 2.92
N ARG A 61 1.34 6.54 3.87
CA ARG A 61 2.19 7.74 3.84
C ARG A 61 3.23 7.73 2.73
N ILE A 62 3.79 6.56 2.41
CA ILE A 62 4.62 6.39 1.20
C ILE A 62 3.78 6.75 -0.03
N GLY A 63 2.57 6.19 -0.14
CA GLY A 63 1.64 6.49 -1.23
C GLY A 63 1.35 7.99 -1.36
N ASP A 64 1.19 8.70 -0.24
CA ASP A 64 0.93 10.15 -0.22
C ASP A 64 2.08 10.98 -0.86
N HIS A 65 3.32 10.49 -0.82
CA HIS A 65 4.47 11.13 -1.48
C HIS A 65 4.65 10.71 -2.95
N LEU A 66 4.00 9.64 -3.38
CA LEU A 66 4.15 9.07 -4.72
C LEU A 66 3.02 9.47 -5.66
N SER A 67 3.21 9.18 -6.94
CA SER A 67 2.24 9.35 -8.02
C SER A 67 2.28 8.15 -8.98
N GLY A 68 1.30 8.05 -9.88
CA GLY A 68 1.23 7.01 -10.90
C GLY A 68 1.17 5.59 -10.32
N HIS A 69 1.80 4.65 -11.02
CA HIS A 69 1.73 3.22 -10.70
C HIS A 69 2.31 2.88 -9.31
N ALA A 70 3.40 3.54 -8.90
CA ALA A 70 3.99 3.29 -7.58
C ALA A 70 3.05 3.72 -6.43
N ARG A 71 2.27 4.80 -6.61
CA ARG A 71 1.23 5.19 -5.64
C ARG A 71 0.14 4.13 -5.54
N ILE A 72 -0.32 3.62 -6.68
CA ILE A 72 -1.34 2.57 -6.77
C ILE A 72 -0.90 1.31 -6.01
N GLU A 73 0.33 0.84 -6.26
CA GLU A 73 0.88 -0.35 -5.58
C GLU A 73 1.07 -0.10 -4.06
N SER A 74 1.55 1.08 -3.67
CA SER A 74 1.70 1.45 -2.25
C SER A 74 0.34 1.47 -1.52
N LEU A 75 -0.68 2.09 -2.10
CA LEU A 75 -2.02 2.12 -1.51
C LEU A 75 -2.67 0.73 -1.51
N SER A 76 -2.35 -0.12 -2.48
CA SER A 76 -2.82 -1.51 -2.52
C SER A 76 -2.22 -2.35 -1.39
N LEU A 77 -0.91 -2.22 -1.13
CA LEU A 77 -0.28 -2.81 0.05
C LEU A 77 -0.92 -2.30 1.34
N ALA A 78 -1.17 -0.99 1.43
CA ALA A 78 -1.81 -0.39 2.58
C ALA A 78 -3.20 -1.00 2.85
N ALA A 79 -4.02 -1.19 1.80
CA ALA A 79 -5.35 -1.79 1.93
C ALA A 79 -5.27 -3.23 2.48
N VAL A 80 -4.37 -4.05 1.92
CA VAL A 80 -4.17 -5.43 2.37
C VAL A 80 -3.75 -5.47 3.85
N PHE A 81 -2.82 -4.62 4.24
CA PHE A 81 -2.36 -4.58 5.63
C PHE A 81 -3.41 -4.01 6.59
N ALA A 82 -4.24 -3.06 6.15
CA ALA A 82 -5.37 -2.56 6.93
C ALA A 82 -6.38 -3.69 7.18
N PHE A 83 -6.69 -4.47 6.15
CA PHE A 83 -7.57 -5.63 6.25
C PHE A 83 -6.98 -6.72 7.17
N LYS A 84 -5.72 -7.12 6.95
CA LYS A 84 -4.99 -8.05 7.84
C LYS A 84 -4.95 -7.57 9.29
N GLY A 85 -4.92 -6.25 9.50
CA GLY A 85 -4.95 -5.61 10.81
C GLY A 85 -6.33 -5.56 11.46
N GLY A 86 -7.36 -6.13 10.84
CA GLY A 86 -8.73 -6.15 11.35
C GLY A 86 -9.50 -4.85 11.12
N ASN A 87 -9.08 -4.00 10.18
CA ASN A 87 -9.73 -2.73 9.89
C ASN A 87 -10.26 -2.67 8.44
N PRO A 88 -11.40 -3.35 8.16
CA PRO A 88 -11.97 -3.41 6.82
C PRO A 88 -12.47 -2.05 6.32
N GLY A 89 -12.91 -1.15 7.20
CA GLY A 89 -13.31 0.21 6.82
C GLY A 89 -12.16 1.05 6.27
N ILE A 90 -10.97 1.00 6.91
CA ILE A 90 -9.77 1.64 6.36
C ILE A 90 -9.36 0.98 5.04
N SER A 91 -9.44 -0.35 4.95
CA SER A 91 -9.17 -1.07 3.69
C SER A 91 -10.09 -0.58 2.56
N ALA A 92 -11.39 -0.47 2.81
CA ALA A 92 -12.37 0.03 1.83
C ALA A 92 -12.05 1.47 1.38
N SER A 93 -11.71 2.36 2.32
CA SER A 93 -11.30 3.73 1.98
C SER A 93 -10.05 3.76 1.10
N LEU A 94 -9.06 2.90 1.37
CA LEU A 94 -7.85 2.79 0.56
C LEU A 94 -8.15 2.20 -0.82
N ILE A 95 -9.07 1.23 -0.93
CA ILE A 95 -9.55 0.70 -2.22
C ILE A 95 -10.16 1.83 -3.06
N THR A 96 -11.04 2.65 -2.48
CA THR A 96 -11.62 3.80 -3.20
C THR A 96 -10.55 4.77 -3.68
N ARG A 97 -9.50 5.02 -2.88
CA ARG A 97 -8.35 5.84 -3.29
C ARG A 97 -7.58 5.22 -4.44
N VAL A 98 -7.37 3.90 -4.43
CA VAL A 98 -6.75 3.17 -5.55
C VAL A 98 -7.59 3.32 -6.81
N GLU A 99 -8.90 3.11 -6.75
CA GLU A 99 -9.80 3.22 -7.90
C GLU A 99 -9.82 4.62 -8.53
N VAL A 100 -9.64 5.68 -7.73
CA VAL A 100 -9.49 7.04 -8.22
C VAL A 100 -8.18 7.20 -9.00
N GLU A 101 -7.06 6.70 -8.47
CA GLU A 101 -5.76 6.79 -9.15
C GLU A 101 -5.69 5.91 -10.41
N VAL A 102 -6.26 4.70 -10.37
CA VAL A 102 -6.36 3.80 -11.52
C VAL A 102 -7.09 4.49 -12.68
N ARG A 103 -8.24 5.12 -12.39
CA ARG A 103 -8.99 5.93 -13.37
C ARG A 103 -8.19 7.13 -13.88
N ARG A 104 -7.51 7.84 -12.99
CA ARG A 104 -6.70 9.03 -13.33
C ARG A 104 -5.54 8.70 -14.27
N TYR A 105 -4.89 7.57 -14.06
CA TYR A 105 -3.70 7.16 -14.81
C TYR A 105 -3.99 6.16 -15.94
N HIS A 106 -5.25 5.79 -16.17
CA HIS A 106 -5.67 4.80 -17.18
C HIS A 106 -4.88 3.49 -17.07
N THR A 107 -4.70 3.01 -15.83
CA THR A 107 -3.98 1.77 -15.54
C THR A 107 -4.96 0.65 -15.20
N GLU A 108 -4.46 -0.57 -15.08
CA GLU A 108 -5.26 -1.70 -14.59
C GLU A 108 -5.35 -1.67 -13.07
N THR A 109 -6.50 -2.11 -12.54
CA THR A 109 -6.67 -2.33 -11.10
C THR A 109 -5.77 -3.48 -10.65
N PRO A 110 -4.96 -3.33 -9.60
CA PRO A 110 -4.17 -4.44 -9.08
C PRO A 110 -5.07 -5.59 -8.64
N ALA A 111 -4.81 -6.81 -9.10
CA ALA A 111 -5.68 -7.98 -8.86
C ALA A 111 -6.01 -8.22 -7.37
N MET A 112 -5.10 -7.84 -6.46
CA MET A 112 -5.34 -7.95 -5.02
C MET A 112 -6.49 -7.03 -4.53
N ILE A 113 -6.70 -5.88 -5.17
CA ILE A 113 -7.84 -5.00 -4.89
C ILE A 113 -9.14 -5.70 -5.27
N ASP A 114 -9.19 -6.32 -6.44
CA ASP A 114 -10.37 -7.07 -6.87
C ASP A 114 -10.67 -8.23 -5.91
N VAL A 115 -9.63 -8.95 -5.45
CA VAL A 115 -9.78 -9.99 -4.42
C VAL A 115 -10.33 -9.42 -3.10
N LEU A 116 -9.79 -8.30 -2.61
CA LEU A 116 -10.26 -7.66 -1.38
C LEU A 116 -11.74 -7.23 -1.48
N LYS A 117 -12.18 -6.74 -2.64
CA LYS A 117 -13.58 -6.32 -2.87
C LYS A 117 -14.58 -7.49 -2.82
N LEU A 118 -14.12 -8.74 -2.93
CA LEU A 118 -14.97 -9.91 -2.76
C LEU A 118 -15.31 -10.21 -1.29
N ASP A 119 -14.57 -9.64 -0.33
CA ASP A 119 -14.86 -9.85 1.09
C ASP A 119 -16.04 -9.01 1.58
N HIS A 120 -17.06 -9.67 2.14
CA HIS A 120 -18.26 -9.04 2.69
C HIS A 120 -17.98 -7.90 3.68
N ARG A 121 -16.96 -8.02 4.53
CA ARG A 121 -16.61 -6.98 5.52
C ARG A 121 -16.13 -5.70 4.85
N ILE A 122 -15.50 -5.83 3.68
CA ILE A 122 -15.07 -4.68 2.89
C ILE A 122 -16.27 -4.12 2.13
N GLN A 123 -17.12 -4.98 1.55
CA GLN A 123 -18.31 -4.57 0.80
C GLN A 123 -19.27 -3.70 1.62
N GLU A 124 -19.47 -4.02 2.90
CA GLU A 124 -20.27 -3.22 3.83
C GLU A 124 -19.80 -1.76 3.97
N HIS A 125 -18.51 -1.50 3.70
CA HIS A 125 -17.90 -0.18 3.80
C HIS A 125 -17.64 0.49 2.44
N LEU A 126 -17.80 -0.23 1.33
CA LEU A 126 -17.65 0.36 0.00
C LEU A 126 -18.85 1.26 -0.30
N PRO A 127 -18.63 2.42 -0.95
CA PRO A 127 -19.71 3.29 -1.36
C PRO A 127 -20.65 2.48 -2.26
N HIS A 128 -21.92 2.41 -1.88
CA HIS A 128 -22.92 1.73 -2.68
C HIS A 128 -23.05 2.51 -3.98
N VAL A 129 -22.81 1.84 -5.12
CA VAL A 129 -23.15 2.40 -6.41
C VAL A 129 -24.68 2.47 -6.45
N VAL A 130 -25.23 3.65 -6.22
CA VAL A 130 -26.65 3.91 -6.48
C VAL A 130 -26.81 3.76 -8.00
N ALA A 131 -27.52 2.71 -8.40
CA ALA A 131 -27.81 2.38 -9.80
C ALA A 131 -28.69 3.45 -10.46
#